data_AF-A0A353R3U1-F1
#
_entry.id   AF-A0A353R3U1-F1
#
_cell.length_a   1.000
_cell.length_b   1.000
_cell.length_c   1.000
_cell.angle_alpha   90.00
_cell.angle_beta   90.00
_cell.angle_gamma   90.00
#
_symmetry.space_group_name_H-M   'P 1'
#
loop_
_entity.id
_entity.type
_entity.pdbx_description
1 polymer ?
#
loop_
_entity_poly.entity_id
_entity_poly.type
_entity_poly.pdbx_seq_one_letter_code
_entity_poly.pdbx_strand_id
1 'polypeptide(L)'
;PVIGRILHKAALARFTRTLSTMFAAGVPLVEAMESVAGATGNILFQEAVMTMREQVATGQQLHLSMQERMDLFPNMAIQMIAIGEESGSLDEMSAKVAEFYEAEVDNLVDNLSTLLEPLIMAILGVLVGGLVTAMYLPIFQMGNVI
;
A
#
# COMPACT_ATOMS: atom_id res chain seq x y z
N PRO A 1 2.72 4.89 -10.97
CA PRO A 1 3.76 5.61 -10.19
C PRO A 1 4.11 4.89 -8.88
N VAL A 2 5.31 5.12 -8.32
CA VAL A 2 5.85 4.42 -7.12
C VAL A 2 4.90 4.55 -5.92
N ILE A 3 4.40 5.76 -5.66
CA ILE A 3 3.43 6.05 -4.58
C ILE A 3 2.13 5.25 -4.77
N GLY A 4 1.64 5.11 -6.00
CA GLY A 4 0.42 4.34 -6.28
C GLY A 4 0.53 2.86 -5.91
N ARG A 5 1.71 2.25 -6.10
CA ARG A 5 1.96 0.87 -5.69
C ARG A 5 1.97 0.72 -4.16
N ILE A 6 2.55 1.69 -3.45
CA ILE A 6 2.57 1.71 -1.98
C ILE A 6 1.14 1.81 -1.44
N LEU A 7 0.35 2.77 -1.94
CA LEU A 7 -1.04 2.96 -1.49
C LEU A 7 -1.91 1.74 -1.75
N HIS A 8 -1.72 1.08 -2.90
CA HIS A 8 -2.45 -0.15 -3.23
C HIS A 8 -2.08 -1.30 -2.28
N LYS A 9 -0.78 -1.55 -2.07
CA LYS A 9 -0.32 -2.61 -1.15
C LYS A 9 -0.71 -2.31 0.30
N ALA A 10 -0.69 -1.04 0.71
CA ALA A 10 -1.14 -0.63 2.03
C ALA A 10 -2.65 -0.82 2.21
N ALA A 11 -3.46 -0.58 1.18
CA ALA A 11 -4.89 -0.86 1.23
C ALA A 11 -5.16 -2.37 1.36
N LEU A 12 -4.43 -3.20 0.61
CA LEU A 12 -4.50 -4.66 0.71
C LEU A 12 -4.06 -5.18 2.09
N ALA A 13 -2.96 -4.65 2.63
CA ALA A 13 -2.47 -4.96 3.97
C ALA A 13 -3.51 -4.63 5.04
N ARG A 14 -4.10 -3.42 4.99
CA ARG A 14 -5.17 -3.03 5.92
C ARG A 14 -6.42 -3.89 5.76
N PHE A 15 -6.78 -4.26 4.52
CA PHE A 15 -7.88 -5.16 4.23
C PHE A 15 -7.68 -6.50 4.95
N THR A 16 -6.56 -7.19 4.73
CA THR A 16 -6.31 -8.52 5.30
C THR A 16 -6.05 -8.47 6.81
N ARG A 17 -5.38 -7.43 7.31
CA ARG A 17 -5.17 -7.21 8.76
C ARG A 17 -6.49 -7.04 9.50
N THR A 18 -7.37 -6.20 8.96
CA THR A 18 -8.67 -5.95 9.59
C THR A 18 -9.56 -7.19 9.49
N LEU A 19 -9.53 -7.89 8.34
CA LEU A 19 -10.30 -9.12 8.16
C LEU A 19 -9.86 -10.20 9.16
N SER A 20 -8.56 -10.43 9.28
CA SER A 20 -7.98 -11.36 10.26
C SER A 20 -8.40 -11.01 11.68
N THR A 21 -8.31 -9.73 12.06
CA THR A 21 -8.66 -9.26 13.41
C THR A 21 -10.14 -9.47 13.73
N MET A 22 -11.03 -9.15 12.79
CA MET A 22 -12.47 -9.32 12.97
C MET A 22 -12.85 -10.80 13.05
N PHE A 23 -12.25 -11.65 12.21
CA PHE A 23 -12.47 -13.09 12.25
C PHE A 23 -11.93 -13.74 13.54
N ALA A 24 -10.74 -13.33 13.99
CA ALA A 24 -10.18 -13.78 15.27
C ALA A 24 -11.05 -13.36 16.47
N ALA A 25 -11.75 -12.22 16.36
CA ALA A 25 -12.73 -11.77 17.34
C ALA A 25 -14.09 -12.50 17.24
N GLY A 26 -14.27 -13.41 16.29
CA GLY A 26 -15.50 -14.16 16.07
C GLY A 26 -16.63 -13.36 15.39
N VAL A 27 -16.31 -12.21 14.78
CA VAL A 27 -17.29 -11.39 14.05
C VAL A 27 -17.70 -12.12 12.76
N PRO A 28 -18.99 -12.25 12.46
CA PRO A 28 -19.46 -12.85 11.21
C PRO A 28 -18.88 -12.15 9.97
N LEU A 29 -18.52 -12.93 8.93
CA LEU A 29 -17.83 -12.41 7.74
C LEU A 29 -18.53 -11.20 7.10
N VAL A 30 -19.84 -11.29 6.88
CA VAL A 30 -20.62 -10.22 6.22
C VAL A 30 -20.61 -8.92 7.03
N GLU A 31 -20.58 -9.01 8.36
CA GLU A 31 -20.49 -7.86 9.26
C GLU A 31 -19.05 -7.32 9.33
N ALA A 32 -18.06 -8.22 9.41
CA ALA A 32 -16.65 -7.88 9.36
C ALA A 32 -16.30 -7.10 8.08
N MET A 33 -16.87 -7.47 6.93
CA MET A 33 -16.59 -6.83 5.64
C MET A 33 -16.97 -5.34 5.60
N GLU A 34 -17.98 -4.91 6.36
CA GLU A 34 -18.34 -3.49 6.45
C GLU A 34 -17.25 -2.68 7.17
N SER A 35 -16.71 -3.23 8.25
CA SER A 35 -15.56 -2.63 8.97
C SER A 35 -14.28 -2.68 8.14
N VAL A 36 -14.05 -3.79 7.45
CA VAL A 36 -12.88 -3.98 6.57
C VAL A 36 -12.90 -2.98 5.42
N ALA A 37 -14.07 -2.75 4.79
CA ALA A 37 -14.23 -1.78 3.71
C ALA A 37 -13.79 -0.37 4.16
N GLY A 38 -14.23 0.06 5.35
CA GLY A 38 -13.83 1.34 5.95
C GLY A 38 -12.34 1.41 6.31
N ALA A 39 -11.74 0.31 6.74
CA ALA A 39 -10.32 0.26 7.12
C ALA A 39 -9.36 0.30 5.92
N THR A 40 -9.81 -0.05 4.71
CA THR A 40 -8.94 -0.10 3.53
C THR A 40 -8.36 1.27 3.13
N GLY A 41 -9.02 2.38 3.46
CA GLY A 41 -8.54 3.74 3.16
C GLY A 41 -8.39 4.04 1.66
N ASN A 42 -9.02 3.25 0.78
CA ASN A 42 -8.99 3.41 -0.67
C ASN A 42 -10.39 3.13 -1.23
N ILE A 43 -10.96 4.08 -1.96
CA ILE A 43 -12.33 4.03 -2.49
C ILE A 43 -12.54 2.79 -3.39
N LEU A 44 -11.54 2.45 -4.23
CA LEU A 44 -11.64 1.27 -5.10
C LEU A 44 -11.72 -0.03 -4.31
N PHE A 45 -10.96 -0.13 -3.21
CA PHE A 45 -11.05 -1.27 -2.30
C PHE A 45 -12.37 -1.26 -1.53
N GLN A 46 -12.80 -0.11 -1.04
CA GLN A 46 -14.07 0.00 -0.31
C GLN A 46 -15.25 -0.48 -1.16
N GLU A 47 -15.37 0.00 -2.40
CA GLU A 47 -16.40 -0.44 -3.35
C GLU A 47 -16.29 -1.94 -3.64
N ALA A 48 -15.08 -2.44 -3.90
CA ALA A 48 -14.85 -3.86 -4.13
C ALA A 48 -15.30 -4.73 -2.97
N VAL A 49 -14.92 -4.37 -1.74
CA VAL A 49 -15.28 -5.11 -0.53
C VAL A 49 -16.79 -5.08 -0.31
N MET A 50 -17.46 -3.96 -0.59
CA MET A 50 -18.92 -3.89 -0.48
C MET A 50 -19.63 -4.78 -1.51
N THR A 51 -19.15 -4.82 -2.76
CA THR A 51 -19.66 -5.78 -3.77
C THR A 51 -19.43 -7.22 -3.35
N MET A 52 -18.22 -7.54 -2.89
CA MET A 52 -17.89 -8.88 -2.39
C MET A 52 -18.77 -9.26 -1.19
N ARG A 53 -19.12 -8.31 -0.32
CA ARG A 53 -20.00 -8.53 0.84
C ARG A 53 -21.39 -8.97 0.39
N GLU A 54 -21.95 -8.32 -0.63
CA GLU A 54 -23.25 -8.70 -1.20
C GLU A 54 -23.20 -10.12 -1.77
N GLN A 55 -22.15 -10.44 -2.52
CA GLN A 55 -21.92 -11.77 -3.08
C GLN A 55 -21.81 -12.86 -2.00
N VAL A 56 -20.99 -12.61 -0.97
CA VAL A 56 -20.83 -13.53 0.17
C VAL A 56 -22.14 -13.68 0.95
N ALA A 57 -22.92 -12.60 1.11
CA ALA A 57 -24.25 -12.67 1.74
C ALA A 57 -25.25 -13.53 0.95
N THR A 58 -25.08 -13.64 -0.38
CA THR A 58 -25.86 -14.57 -1.23
C THR A 58 -25.33 -16.00 -1.23
N GLY A 59 -24.23 -16.28 -0.51
CA GLY A 59 -23.62 -17.61 -0.38
C GLY A 59 -22.45 -17.89 -1.32
N GLN A 60 -21.93 -16.89 -2.03
CA GLN A 60 -20.69 -17.04 -2.79
C GLN A 60 -19.50 -17.13 -1.83
N GLN A 61 -18.49 -17.94 -2.19
CA GLN A 61 -17.25 -18.03 -1.42
C GLN A 61 -16.43 -16.74 -1.58
N LEU A 62 -15.80 -16.28 -0.50
CA LEU A 62 -15.03 -15.03 -0.47
C LEU A 62 -13.91 -15.03 -1.52
N HIS A 63 -13.18 -16.12 -1.65
CA HIS A 63 -12.07 -16.19 -2.60
C HIS A 63 -12.54 -16.08 -4.06
N LEU A 64 -13.75 -16.55 -4.39
CA LEU A 64 -14.32 -16.41 -5.73
C LEU A 64 -14.68 -14.95 -6.02
N SER A 65 -15.29 -14.26 -5.04
CA SER A 65 -15.55 -12.83 -5.14
C SER A 65 -14.27 -12.01 -5.26
N MET A 66 -13.18 -12.41 -4.60
CA MET A 66 -11.86 -11.79 -4.78
C MET A 66 -11.27 -12.04 -6.18
N GLN A 67 -11.50 -13.23 -6.76
CA GLN A 67 -11.06 -13.55 -8.14
C GLN A 67 -11.74 -12.69 -9.19
N GLU A 68 -12.95 -12.18 -8.96
CA GLU A 68 -13.58 -11.24 -9.88
C GLU A 68 -12.86 -9.88 -9.93
N ARG A 69 -12.02 -9.60 -8.92
CA ARG A 69 -11.26 -8.35 -8.74
C ARG A 69 -9.75 -8.59 -8.70
N MET A 70 -9.21 -9.37 -9.65
CA MET A 70 -7.75 -9.61 -9.78
C MET A 70 -6.92 -8.34 -10.00
N ASP A 71 -7.57 -7.24 -10.39
CA ASP A 71 -6.95 -5.91 -10.49
C ASP A 71 -6.58 -5.34 -9.11
N LEU A 72 -7.29 -5.76 -8.05
CA LEU A 72 -7.09 -5.32 -6.67
C LEU A 72 -6.46 -6.39 -5.77
N PHE A 73 -6.79 -7.66 -6.00
CA PHE A 73 -6.34 -8.76 -5.17
C PHE A 73 -5.34 -9.64 -5.93
N PRO A 74 -4.05 -9.65 -5.54
CA PRO A 74 -3.06 -10.52 -6.14
C PRO A 74 -3.36 -12.00 -5.88
N ASN A 75 -2.91 -12.88 -6.79
CA ASN A 75 -3.13 -14.32 -6.70
C ASN A 75 -2.72 -14.95 -5.36
N MET A 76 -1.63 -14.48 -4.76
CA MET A 76 -1.18 -14.98 -3.45
C MET A 76 -2.23 -14.72 -2.36
N ALA A 77 -2.79 -13.50 -2.30
CA ALA A 77 -3.84 -13.17 -1.35
C ALA A 77 -5.09 -14.04 -1.57
N ILE A 78 -5.52 -14.19 -2.82
CA ILE A 78 -6.68 -15.02 -3.20
C ILE A 78 -6.48 -16.48 -2.76
N GLN A 79 -5.32 -17.07 -3.04
CA GLN A 79 -5.03 -18.47 -2.73
C GLN A 79 -4.98 -18.71 -1.21
N MET A 80 -4.34 -17.83 -0.46
CA MET A 80 -4.28 -17.93 1.00
C MET A 80 -5.67 -17.83 1.62
N ILE A 81 -6.51 -16.91 1.12
CA ILE A 81 -7.91 -16.79 1.56
C ILE A 81 -8.71 -18.05 1.20
N ALA A 82 -8.52 -18.62 0.00
CA ALA A 82 -9.18 -19.87 -0.39
C ALA A 82 -8.81 -21.02 0.56
N ILE A 83 -7.52 -21.17 0.89
CA ILE A 83 -7.04 -22.17 1.86
C ILE A 83 -7.67 -21.92 3.24
N GLY A 84 -7.72 -20.66 3.69
CA GLY A 84 -8.32 -20.29 4.97
C GLY A 84 -9.82 -20.57 5.03
N GLU A 85 -10.54 -20.33 3.94
CA GLU A 85 -11.98 -20.57 3.82
C GLU A 85 -12.31 -22.07 3.79
N GLU A 86 -11.52 -22.89 3.10
CA GLU A 86 -11.71 -24.35 3.05
C GLU A 86 -11.33 -25.04 4.37
N SER A 87 -10.29 -24.56 5.05
CA SER A 87 -9.80 -25.13 6.31
C SER A 87 -10.44 -24.54 7.57
N GLY A 88 -11.26 -23.48 7.42
CA GLY A 88 -11.83 -22.75 8.55
C GLY A 88 -10.81 -21.92 9.34
N SER A 89 -9.62 -21.68 8.79
CA SER A 89 -8.52 -20.92 9.40
C SER A 89 -8.33 -19.54 8.74
N LEU A 90 -9.45 -18.87 8.45
CA LEU A 90 -9.43 -17.60 7.72
C LEU A 90 -8.69 -16.50 8.47
N ASP A 91 -8.75 -16.51 9.82
CA ASP A 91 -8.00 -15.65 10.70
C ASP A 91 -6.48 -15.80 10.53
N GLU A 92 -5.97 -17.04 10.55
CA GLU A 92 -4.54 -17.34 10.41
C GLU A 92 -4.04 -17.04 9.00
N MET A 93 -4.77 -17.49 7.96
CA MET A 93 -4.33 -17.26 6.58
C MET A 93 -4.40 -15.78 6.21
N SER A 94 -5.42 -15.05 6.65
CA SER A 94 -5.49 -13.59 6.44
C SER A 94 -4.37 -12.86 7.18
N ALA A 95 -3.97 -13.33 8.38
CA ALA A 95 -2.85 -12.76 9.12
C ALA A 95 -1.53 -12.91 8.35
N LYS A 96 -1.26 -14.08 7.78
CA LYS A 96 -0.06 -14.30 6.95
C LYS A 96 -0.02 -13.39 5.74
N VAL A 97 -1.17 -13.17 5.08
CA VAL A 97 -1.25 -12.23 3.96
C VAL A 97 -1.01 -10.79 4.43
N ALA A 98 -1.57 -10.40 5.58
CA ALA A 98 -1.34 -9.09 6.18
C ALA A 98 0.14 -8.86 6.49
N GLU A 99 0.79 -9.78 7.20
CA GLU A 99 2.22 -9.70 7.54
C GLU A 99 3.10 -9.55 6.29
N PHE A 100 2.80 -10.31 5.24
CA PHE A 100 3.54 -10.23 3.97
C PHE A 100 3.42 -8.84 3.32
N TYR A 101 2.19 -8.30 3.19
CA TYR A 101 2.00 -7.00 2.53
C TYR A 101 2.36 -5.81 3.41
N GLU A 102 2.26 -5.92 4.74
CA GLU A 102 2.80 -4.94 5.68
C GLU A 102 4.32 -4.83 5.50
N ALA A 103 5.03 -5.96 5.51
CA ALA A 103 6.48 -5.97 5.28
C ALA A 103 6.84 -5.40 3.89
N GLU A 104 6.05 -5.69 2.85
CA GLU A 104 6.30 -5.12 1.53
C GLU A 104 6.07 -3.60 1.49
N VAL A 105 5.07 -3.10 2.21
CA VAL A 105 4.81 -1.66 2.36
C VAL A 105 5.95 -0.97 3.11
N ASP A 106 6.38 -1.54 4.24
CA ASP A 106 7.49 -0.99 5.04
C ASP A 106 8.77 -0.89 4.22
N ASN A 107 9.14 -1.96 3.50
CA ASN A 107 10.29 -1.98 2.60
C ASN A 107 10.20 -0.88 1.52
N LEU A 108 9.01 -0.65 0.96
CA LEU A 108 8.83 0.39 -0.06
C LEU A 108 8.93 1.80 0.54
N VAL A 109 8.45 2.00 1.76
CA VAL A 109 8.53 3.28 2.50
C VAL A 109 9.98 3.57 2.89
N ASP A 110 10.73 2.58 3.34
CA ASP A 110 12.15 2.72 3.70
C ASP A 110 13.01 3.08 2.48
N ASN A 111 12.76 2.41 1.34
CA ASN A 111 13.42 2.73 0.09
C ASN A 111 13.11 4.16 -0.37
N LEU A 112 11.86 4.63 -0.21
CA LEU A 112 11.50 6.00 -0.53
C LEU A 112 12.20 7.00 0.38
N SER A 113 12.28 6.70 1.68
CA SER A 113 12.97 7.54 2.66
C SER A 113 14.47 7.65 2.39
N THR A 114 15.10 6.56 1.95
CA THR A 114 16.52 6.52 1.59
C THR A 114 16.83 7.41 0.37
N LEU A 115 15.89 7.54 -0.57
CA LEU A 115 16.04 8.42 -1.74
C LEU A 115 15.90 9.91 -1.41
N LEU A 116 15.33 10.27 -0.25
CA LEU A 116 15.21 11.67 0.16
C LEU A 116 16.58 12.27 0.50
N GLU A 117 17.50 11.50 1.07
CA GLU A 117 18.83 12.00 1.46
C GLU A 117 19.65 12.47 0.23
N PRO A 118 19.83 11.68 -0.84
CA PRO A 118 20.48 12.14 -2.08
C PRO A 118 19.78 13.34 -2.72
N LEU A 119 18.45 13.40 -2.67
CA LEU A 119 17.67 14.50 -3.23
C LEU A 119 17.97 15.82 -2.49
N ILE A 120 17.98 15.78 -1.16
CA ILE A 120 18.30 16.94 -0.32
C ILE A 120 19.75 17.39 -0.60
N MET A 121 20.71 16.46 -0.67
CA MET A 121 22.10 16.78 -1.00
C MET A 121 22.23 17.42 -2.39
N ALA A 122 21.52 16.92 -3.39
CA ALA A 122 21.53 17.49 -4.74
C ALA A 122 20.96 18.92 -4.75
N ILE A 123 19.84 19.16 -4.06
CA ILE A 123 19.22 20.49 -3.94
C ILE A 123 20.18 21.47 -3.24
N LEU A 124 20.80 21.04 -2.13
CA LEU A 124 21.79 21.85 -1.41
C LEU A 124 23.02 22.15 -2.26
N GLY A 125 23.52 21.15 -3.01
CA GLY A 125 24.64 21.32 -3.93
C GLY A 125 24.35 22.34 -5.03
N VAL A 126 23.15 22.31 -5.62
CA VAL A 126 22.72 23.30 -6.62
C VAL A 126 22.56 24.69 -5.99
N LEU A 127 21.99 24.80 -4.79
CA LEU A 127 21.83 26.07 -4.08
C LEU A 127 23.18 26.70 -3.74
N VAL A 128 24.09 25.95 -3.11
CA VAL A 128 25.42 26.44 -2.72
C VAL A 128 26.26 26.72 -3.96
N GLY A 129 26.26 25.82 -4.94
CA GLY A 129 26.97 26.03 -6.21
C GLY A 129 26.46 27.26 -6.99
N GLY A 130 25.14 27.46 -7.00
CA GLY A 130 24.51 28.64 -7.59
C GLY A 130 24.89 29.92 -6.87
N LEU A 131 24.91 29.91 -5.53
CA LEU A 131 25.34 31.05 -4.71
C LEU A 131 26.80 31.43 -5.00
N VAL A 132 27.71 30.46 -4.98
CA VAL A 132 29.14 30.68 -5.26
C VAL A 132 29.32 31.24 -6.68
N THR A 133 28.67 30.63 -7.67
CA THR A 133 28.74 31.11 -9.06
C THR A 133 28.23 32.55 -9.18
N ALA A 134 27.10 32.88 -8.55
CA ALA A 134 26.55 34.23 -8.56
C ALA A 134 27.46 35.27 -7.89
N MET A 135 28.18 34.88 -6.83
CA MET A 135 29.11 35.78 -6.15
C MET A 135 30.42 36.02 -6.92
N TYR A 136 30.97 35.00 -7.59
CA TYR A 136 32.28 35.11 -8.25
C TYR A 136 32.20 35.57 -9.71
N LEU A 137 31.09 35.31 -10.41
CA LEU A 137 30.93 35.71 -11.81
C LEU A 137 31.15 37.23 -12.06
N PRO A 138 30.63 38.16 -11.22
CA PRO A 138 30.88 39.59 -11.39
C PRO A 138 32.36 39.97 -11.23
N ILE A 139 33.08 39.30 -10.31
CA ILE A 139 34.51 39.53 -10.09
C ILE A 139 35.31 39.14 -11.32
N PHE A 140 35.00 37.98 -11.92
CA PHE A 140 35.62 37.53 -13.16
C PHE A 140 35.32 38.46 -14.34
N GLN A 141 34.09 38.98 -14.43
CA GLN A 141 33.72 39.93 -15.46
C GLN A 141 34.49 41.24 -15.33
N MET A 142 34.70 41.78 -14.13
CA MET A 142 35.53 42.98 -13.93
C MET A 142 37.01 42.76 -14.29
N GLY A 143 37.55 41.57 -14.03
CA GLY A 143 38.95 41.24 -14.36
C GLY A 143 39.24 41.12 -15.85
N ASN A 144 38.23 40.85 -16.69
CA ASN A 144 38.37 40.75 -18.15
C ASN A 144 38.28 42.09 -18.89
N VAL A 145 38.00 43.20 -18.20
CA VAL A 145 37.87 44.55 -18.82
C VAL A 145 39.17 45.37 -18.71
N ILE A 146 40.28 44.75 -18.28
CA ILE A 146 41.62 45.34 -18.20
C ILE A 146 42.56 44.52 -19.09
#